data_AF-A0A3D3G5B0-F1
#
_entry.id   AF-A0A3D3G5B0-F1
#
_cell.length_a   1.000
_cell.length_b   1.000
_cell.length_c   1.000
_cell.angle_alpha   90.00
_cell.angle_beta   90.00
_cell.angle_gamma   90.00
#
_symmetry.space_group_name_H-M   'P 1'
#
loop_
_entity.id
_entity.type
_entity.pdbx_description
1 polymer ?
#
loop_
_entity_poly.entity_id
_entity_poly.type
_entity_poly.pdbx_seq_one_letter_code
_entity_poly.pdbx_strand_id
1 'polypeptide(L)'
;MPTQQYNQEEMWKIFEKLPEELKEAVFSAENAEHTFSICERHEINECPQVASLIGLVLMGVMLPRDFEVALVKDLGLGSATAQQVAQEVNRFILYPVKDHLEAIHAKPAEKGNAVADIGIATPRHSDRILTEESYIVTPGEEEKPSAAEEAEEQKGPDQYREPIE
;
A
#
# COMPACT_ATOMS: atom_id res chain seq x y z
N MET A 1 7.97 -2.70 -3.75
CA MET A 1 8.18 -1.30 -3.33
C MET A 1 9.07 -1.30 -2.10
N PRO A 2 10.24 -0.64 -2.09
CA PRO A 2 10.94 -0.37 -0.84
C PRO A 2 10.06 0.50 0.05
N THR A 3 10.07 0.27 1.35
CA THR A 3 9.43 1.16 2.32
C THR A 3 10.50 2.02 2.97
N GLN A 4 10.11 3.01 3.75
CA GLN A 4 11.08 3.82 4.51
C GLN A 4 11.89 2.98 5.53
N GLN A 5 11.39 1.79 5.90
CA GLN A 5 12.05 0.87 6.83
C GLN A 5 12.80 -0.28 6.14
N TYR A 6 12.44 -0.64 4.90
CA TYR A 6 12.99 -1.82 4.21
C TYR A 6 13.42 -1.47 2.80
N ASN A 7 14.70 -1.72 2.50
CA ASN A 7 15.23 -1.60 1.15
C ASN A 7 14.76 -2.78 0.26
N GLN A 8 15.05 -2.72 -1.05
CA GLN A 8 14.60 -3.73 -2.00
C GLN A 8 15.14 -5.13 -1.70
N GLU A 9 16.39 -5.25 -1.24
CA GLU A 9 17.02 -6.53 -0.90
C GLU A 9 16.37 -7.15 0.36
N GLU A 10 16.05 -6.32 1.35
CA GLU A 10 15.35 -6.73 2.56
C GLU A 10 13.92 -7.20 2.24
N MET A 11 13.21 -6.47 1.39
CA MET A 11 11.88 -6.88 0.91
C MET A 11 11.92 -8.23 0.19
N TRP A 12 12.95 -8.48 -0.62
CA TRP A 12 13.14 -9.78 -1.26
C TRP A 12 13.40 -10.90 -0.25
N LYS A 13 14.24 -10.67 0.76
CA LYS A 13 14.51 -11.66 1.82
C LYS A 13 13.25 -12.00 2.63
N ILE A 14 12.41 -10.99 2.92
CA ILE A 14 11.11 -11.20 3.58
C ILE A 14 10.25 -12.11 2.69
N PHE A 15 10.10 -11.75 1.41
CA PHE A 15 9.31 -12.52 0.46
C PHE A 15 9.78 -13.99 0.36
N GLU A 16 11.08 -14.25 0.24
CA GLU A 16 11.63 -15.61 0.15
C GLU A 16 11.25 -16.49 1.36
N LYS A 17 11.09 -15.89 2.52
CA LYS A 17 10.81 -16.56 3.79
C LYS A 17 9.32 -16.70 4.09
N LEU A 18 8.45 -16.12 3.27
CA LEU A 18 7.01 -16.28 3.43
C LEU A 18 6.60 -17.75 3.21
N PRO A 19 5.58 -18.23 3.97
CA PRO A 19 4.80 -19.40 3.62
C PRO A 19 4.32 -19.33 2.16
N GLU A 20 4.17 -20.49 1.52
CA GLU A 20 3.81 -20.56 0.10
C GLU A 20 2.44 -19.92 -0.15
N GLU A 21 1.51 -20.12 0.78
CA GLU A 21 0.16 -19.57 0.74
C GLU A 21 0.16 -18.03 0.72
N LEU A 22 1.11 -17.39 1.43
CA LEU A 22 1.27 -15.94 1.40
C LEU A 22 1.98 -15.47 0.12
N LYS A 23 2.94 -16.23 -0.41
CA LYS A 23 3.57 -15.91 -1.70
C LYS A 23 2.57 -15.96 -2.84
N GLU A 24 1.74 -17.00 -2.87
CA GLU A 24 0.64 -17.14 -3.84
C GLU A 24 -0.35 -15.99 -3.69
N ALA A 25 -0.74 -15.63 -2.47
CA ALA A 25 -1.64 -14.51 -2.23
C ALA A 25 -1.09 -13.16 -2.73
N VAL A 26 0.21 -12.91 -2.62
CA VAL A 26 0.85 -11.68 -3.12
C VAL A 26 0.72 -11.54 -4.64
N PHE A 27 0.79 -12.65 -5.39
CA PHE A 27 0.75 -12.65 -6.85
C PHE A 27 -0.57 -13.19 -7.44
N SER A 28 -1.60 -13.37 -6.60
CA SER A 28 -2.87 -13.95 -7.01
C SER A 28 -3.65 -13.01 -7.92
N ALA A 29 -4.06 -13.52 -9.09
CA ALA A 29 -4.97 -12.82 -9.99
C ALA A 29 -6.34 -12.56 -9.35
N GLU A 30 -6.81 -13.47 -8.48
CA GLU A 30 -8.06 -13.31 -7.74
C GLU A 30 -7.98 -12.14 -6.75
N ASN A 31 -6.85 -11.99 -6.04
CA ASN A 31 -6.64 -10.86 -5.13
C ASN A 31 -6.53 -9.54 -5.89
N ALA A 32 -5.93 -9.54 -7.09
CA ALA A 32 -5.89 -8.37 -7.95
C ALA A 32 -7.30 -7.96 -8.39
N GLU A 33 -8.14 -8.91 -8.79
CA GLU A 33 -9.54 -8.66 -9.17
C GLU A 33 -10.37 -8.14 -7.99
N HIS A 34 -10.22 -8.75 -6.80
CA HIS A 34 -10.86 -8.26 -5.59
C HIS A 34 -10.45 -6.82 -5.26
N THR A 35 -9.15 -6.51 -5.37
CA THR A 35 -8.64 -5.17 -5.13
C THR A 35 -9.25 -4.16 -6.09
N PHE A 36 -9.26 -4.48 -7.39
CA PHE A 36 -9.85 -3.64 -8.43
C PHE A 36 -11.35 -3.41 -8.19
N SER A 37 -12.10 -4.47 -7.93
CA SER A 37 -13.54 -4.41 -7.62
C SER A 37 -13.86 -3.61 -6.36
N ILE A 38 -12.98 -3.62 -5.35
CA ILE A 38 -13.13 -2.79 -4.14
C ILE A 38 -12.91 -1.32 -4.50
N CYS A 39 -11.83 -0.99 -5.21
CA CYS A 39 -11.60 0.39 -5.63
C CYS A 39 -12.77 0.96 -6.43
N GLU A 40 -13.26 0.20 -7.42
CA GLU A 40 -14.29 0.66 -8.33
C GLU A 40 -15.58 1.03 -7.56
N ARG A 41 -15.97 0.17 -6.61
CA ARG A 41 -17.17 0.40 -5.78
C ARG A 41 -17.04 1.61 -4.86
N HIS A 42 -15.83 1.97 -4.47
CA HIS A 42 -15.54 3.11 -3.58
C HIS A 42 -14.99 4.33 -4.32
N GLU A 43 -14.99 4.31 -5.65
CA GLU A 43 -14.51 5.39 -6.53
C GLU A 43 -13.05 5.82 -6.23
N ILE A 44 -12.19 4.85 -5.88
CA ILE A 44 -10.78 5.09 -5.56
C ILE A 44 -9.95 5.05 -6.85
N ASN A 45 -9.24 6.13 -7.15
CA ASN A 45 -8.41 6.23 -8.36
C ASN A 45 -7.03 5.59 -8.15
N GLU A 46 -6.56 5.57 -6.91
CA GLU A 46 -5.23 5.11 -6.49
C GLU A 46 -5.18 3.59 -6.24
N CYS A 47 -5.81 2.78 -7.10
CA CYS A 47 -5.79 1.32 -6.96
C CYS A 47 -4.41 0.69 -6.88
N PRO A 48 -3.41 1.12 -7.68
CA PRO A 48 -2.06 0.60 -7.54
C PRO A 48 -1.49 0.79 -6.12
N GLN A 49 -1.82 1.91 -5.47
CA GLN A 49 -1.39 2.22 -4.11
C GLN A 49 -2.12 1.34 -3.09
N VAL A 50 -3.44 1.13 -3.24
CA VAL A 50 -4.21 0.18 -2.41
C VAL A 50 -3.64 -1.23 -2.52
N ALA A 51 -3.40 -1.71 -3.75
CA ALA A 51 -2.81 -3.02 -4.00
C ALA A 51 -1.43 -3.16 -3.35
N SER A 52 -0.65 -2.08 -3.34
CA SER A 52 0.68 -2.06 -2.74
C SER A 52 0.62 -2.14 -1.22
N LEU A 53 -0.31 -1.42 -0.58
CA LEU A 53 -0.56 -1.52 0.85
C LEU A 53 -1.03 -2.93 1.23
N ILE A 54 -1.92 -3.56 0.44
CA ILE A 54 -2.33 -4.95 0.63
C ILE A 54 -1.13 -5.90 0.55
N GLY A 55 -0.25 -5.69 -0.45
CA GLY A 55 0.99 -6.46 -0.58
C GLY A 55 1.89 -6.34 0.66
N LEU A 56 2.02 -5.15 1.26
CA LEU A 56 2.78 -4.96 2.50
C LEU A 56 2.17 -5.75 3.67
N VAL A 57 0.84 -5.84 3.74
CA VAL A 57 0.15 -6.65 4.75
C VAL A 57 0.40 -8.14 4.52
N LEU A 58 0.25 -8.62 3.28
CA LEU A 58 0.49 -10.03 2.92
C LEU A 58 1.94 -10.47 3.16
N MET A 59 2.90 -9.55 3.03
CA MET A 59 4.31 -9.79 3.35
C MET A 59 4.63 -9.70 4.86
N GLY A 60 3.66 -9.36 5.71
CA GLY A 60 3.87 -9.18 7.16
C GLY A 60 4.70 -7.96 7.54
N VAL A 61 4.89 -7.03 6.60
CA VAL A 61 5.60 -5.76 6.81
C VAL A 61 4.68 -4.73 7.46
N MET A 62 3.37 -4.86 7.23
CA MET A 62 2.31 -4.04 7.81
C MET A 62 1.30 -4.94 8.52
N LEU A 63 0.79 -4.52 9.69
CA LEU A 63 -0.28 -5.28 10.33
C LEU A 63 -1.63 -4.99 9.66
N PRO A 64 -2.56 -5.96 9.59
CA PRO A 64 -3.90 -5.74 9.06
C PRO A 64 -4.64 -4.54 9.68
N ARG A 65 -4.43 -4.28 10.97
CA ARG A 65 -5.04 -3.14 11.67
C ARG A 65 -4.46 -1.77 11.30
N ASP A 66 -3.23 -1.74 10.79
CA ASP A 66 -2.58 -0.50 10.35
C ASP A 66 -2.99 -0.13 8.91
N PHE A 67 -3.62 -1.06 8.18
CA PHE A 67 -4.05 -0.85 6.80
C PHE A 67 -5.07 0.29 6.67
N GLU A 68 -6.10 0.32 7.53
CA GLU A 68 -7.09 1.42 7.54
C GLU A 68 -6.42 2.77 7.78
N VAL A 69 -5.46 2.81 8.71
CA VAL A 69 -4.69 4.03 9.02
C VAL A 69 -3.87 4.49 7.81
N ALA A 70 -3.23 3.55 7.09
CA ALA A 70 -2.47 3.84 5.88
C ALA A 70 -3.39 4.37 4.76
N LEU A 71 -4.60 3.82 4.61
CA LEU A 71 -5.58 4.34 3.65
C LEU A 71 -5.94 5.82 3.93
N VAL A 72 -6.11 6.18 5.20
CA VAL A 72 -6.41 7.57 5.59
C VAL A 72 -5.19 8.48 5.41
N LYS A 73 -4.01 8.07 5.87
CA LYS A 73 -2.82 8.92 5.91
C LYS A 73 -2.10 9.02 4.57
N ASP A 74 -1.93 7.89 3.89
CA ASP A 74 -1.07 7.80 2.71
C ASP A 74 -1.87 8.07 1.43
N LEU A 75 -3.18 7.74 1.41
CA LEU A 75 -4.06 7.95 0.26
C LEU A 75 -5.08 9.06 0.47
N GLY A 76 -5.15 9.67 1.68
CA GLY A 76 -6.09 10.76 1.95
C GLY A 76 -7.56 10.34 1.94
N LEU A 77 -7.87 9.04 2.08
CA LEU A 77 -9.25 8.56 2.06
C LEU A 77 -10.01 9.03 3.30
N GLY A 78 -11.28 9.37 3.12
CA GLY A 78 -12.17 9.68 4.24
C GLY A 78 -12.30 8.47 5.18
N SER A 79 -12.32 8.70 6.49
CA SER A 79 -12.33 7.63 7.50
C SER A 79 -13.45 6.59 7.28
N ALA A 80 -14.65 7.02 6.88
CA ALA A 80 -15.75 6.10 6.58
C ALA A 80 -15.44 5.18 5.37
N THR A 81 -14.91 5.73 4.29
CA THR A 81 -14.52 4.97 3.10
C THR A 81 -13.35 4.04 3.41
N ALA A 82 -12.32 4.54 4.12
CA ALA A 82 -11.17 3.74 4.54
C ALA A 82 -11.60 2.54 5.40
N GLN A 83 -12.53 2.74 6.34
CA GLN A 83 -13.09 1.66 7.16
C GLN A 83 -13.80 0.61 6.31
N GLN A 84 -14.63 1.02 5.34
CA GLN A 84 -15.34 0.10 4.46
C GLN A 84 -14.35 -0.71 3.60
N VAL A 85 -13.40 -0.03 2.96
CA VAL A 85 -12.34 -0.68 2.17
C VAL A 85 -11.56 -1.67 3.02
N ALA A 86 -11.15 -1.30 4.23
CA ALA A 86 -10.42 -2.18 5.13
C ALA A 86 -11.23 -3.43 5.52
N GLN A 87 -12.55 -3.29 5.77
CA GLN A 87 -13.42 -4.44 6.05
C GLN A 87 -13.51 -5.40 4.86
N GLU A 88 -13.62 -4.86 3.65
CA GLU A 88 -13.73 -5.65 2.43
C GLU A 88 -12.42 -6.37 2.10
N VAL A 89 -11.29 -5.66 2.15
CA VAL A 89 -9.96 -6.25 2.02
C VAL A 89 -9.74 -7.34 3.06
N ASN A 90 -10.12 -7.08 4.32
CA ASN A 90 -10.01 -8.08 5.37
C ASN A 90 -10.84 -9.33 5.04
N ARG A 91 -12.07 -9.17 4.54
CA ARG A 91 -12.97 -10.27 4.23
C ARG A 91 -12.51 -11.10 3.02
N PHE A 92 -12.16 -10.44 1.93
CA PHE A 92 -11.93 -11.11 0.64
C PHE A 92 -10.47 -11.53 0.43
N ILE A 93 -9.52 -10.80 1.03
CA ILE A 93 -8.09 -10.99 0.75
C ILE A 93 -7.37 -11.53 1.98
N LEU A 94 -7.57 -10.94 3.16
CA LEU A 94 -6.78 -11.31 4.34
C LEU A 94 -7.35 -12.53 5.09
N TYR A 95 -8.67 -12.67 5.17
CA TYR A 95 -9.32 -13.77 5.89
C TYR A 95 -8.95 -15.16 5.35
N PRO A 96 -8.89 -15.40 4.02
CA PRO A 96 -8.46 -16.68 3.47
C PRO A 96 -7.05 -17.10 3.91
N VAL A 97 -6.17 -16.14 4.20
CA VAL A 97 -4.77 -16.38 4.61
C VAL A 97 -4.48 -16.03 6.07
N LYS A 98 -5.54 -15.85 6.88
CA LYS A 98 -5.45 -15.36 8.27
C LYS A 98 -4.47 -16.16 9.12
N ASP A 99 -4.56 -17.49 9.07
CA ASP A 99 -3.74 -18.36 9.92
C ASP A 99 -2.24 -18.22 9.59
N HIS A 100 -1.91 -18.01 8.31
CA HIS A 100 -0.53 -17.79 7.85
C HIS A 100 -0.02 -16.41 8.25
N LEU A 101 -0.87 -15.37 8.17
CA LEU A 101 -0.55 -14.03 8.66
C LEU A 101 -0.32 -14.02 10.18
N GLU A 102 -1.14 -14.73 10.94
CA GLU A 102 -0.97 -14.85 12.40
C GLU A 102 0.33 -15.57 12.74
N ALA A 103 0.71 -16.61 12.00
CA ALA A 103 1.95 -17.36 12.21
C ALA A 103 3.21 -16.47 12.05
N ILE A 104 3.25 -15.58 11.06
CA ILE A 104 4.40 -14.68 10.86
C ILE A 104 4.47 -13.54 11.89
N HIS A 105 3.35 -13.20 12.53
CA HIS A 105 3.30 -12.20 13.61
C HIS A 105 3.34 -12.82 15.02
N ALA A 106 3.36 -14.15 15.14
CA ALA A 106 3.41 -14.85 16.42
C ALA A 106 4.75 -14.65 17.14
N LYS A 107 4.74 -14.74 18.49
CA LYS A 107 5.95 -14.64 19.30
C LYS A 107 6.93 -15.79 18.97
N PRO A 108 8.26 -15.57 19.01
CA PRO A 108 9.27 -16.59 18.68
C PRO A 108 9.25 -17.89 19.50
N ALA A 109 8.45 -17.96 20.58
CA ALA A 109 8.32 -19.15 21.43
C ALA A 109 7.36 -20.22 20.85
N GLU A 110 6.58 -19.87 19.82
CA GLU A 110 5.69 -20.78 19.11
C GLU A 110 6.39 -21.19 17.80
N LYS A 111 6.61 -22.49 17.58
CA LYS A 111 7.36 -23.01 16.42
C LYS A 111 6.72 -22.54 15.10
N GLY A 112 7.49 -21.87 14.23
CA GLY A 112 7.08 -21.58 12.85
C GLY A 112 7.35 -20.16 12.32
N ASN A 113 7.90 -19.24 13.12
CA ASN A 113 8.14 -17.87 12.64
C ASN A 113 9.45 -17.74 11.81
N ALA A 114 9.38 -18.09 10.53
CA ALA A 114 10.51 -17.99 9.59
C ALA A 114 11.02 -16.55 9.37
N VAL A 115 10.22 -15.54 9.70
CA VAL A 115 10.54 -14.11 9.51
C VAL A 115 11.35 -13.55 10.68
N ALA A 116 11.20 -14.12 11.88
CA ALA A 116 12.02 -13.76 13.04
C ALA A 116 13.48 -14.24 12.90
N ASP A 117 13.72 -15.34 12.19
CA ASP A 117 15.06 -15.93 11.99
C ASP A 117 15.98 -15.10 11.08
N ILE A 118 15.42 -14.15 10.30
CA ILE A 118 16.17 -13.32 9.35
C ILE A 118 16.82 -12.09 10.02
N GLY A 119 16.54 -11.84 11.31
CA GLY A 119 17.01 -10.64 12.04
C GLY A 119 16.31 -9.34 11.63
N ILE A 120 15.17 -9.43 10.94
CA ILE A 120 14.40 -8.30 10.43
C ILE A 120 13.21 -8.04 11.38
N ALA A 121 13.05 -6.81 11.86
CA ALA A 121 12.06 -6.46 12.88
C ALA A 121 10.67 -6.18 12.30
N THR A 122 9.85 -7.21 12.07
CA THR A 122 8.45 -7.02 11.66
C THR A 122 7.57 -6.51 12.81
N PRO A 123 6.55 -5.67 12.53
CA PRO A 123 5.64 -5.17 13.55
C PRO A 123 4.82 -6.30 14.18
N ARG A 124 4.48 -6.15 15.47
CA ARG A 124 3.68 -7.12 16.23
C ARG A 124 2.44 -6.49 16.84
N HIS A 125 1.41 -7.31 17.05
CA HIS A 125 0.16 -6.87 17.67
C HIS A 125 0.37 -6.34 19.11
N SER A 126 1.29 -6.94 19.88
CA SER A 126 1.58 -6.52 21.25
C SER A 126 2.26 -5.15 21.36
N ASP A 127 2.90 -4.68 20.28
CA ASP A 127 3.86 -3.58 20.36
C ASP A 127 3.28 -2.26 19.83
N ARG A 128 2.13 -2.28 19.14
CA ARG A 128 1.44 -1.07 18.67
C ARG A 128 0.08 -0.87 19.35
N ILE A 129 -0.14 0.34 19.87
CA ILE A 129 -1.43 0.83 20.36
C ILE A 129 -1.93 1.84 19.33
N LEU A 130 -3.10 1.60 18.73
CA LEU A 130 -3.75 2.57 17.86
C LEU A 130 -4.50 3.59 18.74
N THR A 131 -4.16 4.86 18.62
CA THR A 131 -4.82 5.98 19.31
C THR A 131 -5.64 6.81 18.31
N GLU A 132 -6.54 7.68 18.77
CA GLU A 132 -7.30 8.59 17.89
C GLU A 132 -6.37 9.43 17.00
N GLU A 133 -5.21 9.84 17.51
CA GLU A 133 -4.16 10.54 16.76
C GLU A 133 -3.62 9.74 15.56
N SER A 134 -3.73 8.42 15.58
CA SER A 134 -3.31 7.60 14.44
C SER A 134 -4.17 7.81 13.20
N TYR A 135 -5.38 8.35 13.34
CA TYR A 135 -6.31 8.65 12.24
C TYR A 135 -6.36 10.14 11.88
N ILE A 136 -5.69 11.01 12.64
CA ILE A 136 -5.64 12.44 12.35
C ILE A 136 -4.65 12.67 11.20
N VAL A 137 -5.16 13.09 10.05
CA VAL A 137 -4.35 13.70 8.99
C VAL A 137 -4.02 15.11 9.44
N THR A 138 -2.79 15.35 9.90
CA THR A 138 -2.33 16.71 10.20
C THR A 138 -2.25 17.49 8.88
N PRO A 139 -2.98 18.61 8.71
CA PRO A 139 -2.80 19.44 7.53
C PRO A 139 -1.44 20.15 7.63
N GLY A 140 -0.47 19.74 6.81
CA GLY A 140 0.85 20.34 6.66
C GLY A 140 1.89 19.25 6.37
N GLU A 141 2.55 19.20 5.22
CA GLU A 141 2.93 20.25 4.29
C GLU A 141 2.25 20.08 2.91
N GLU A 142 1.55 21.11 2.43
CA GLU A 142 1.47 21.34 0.99
C GLU A 142 2.91 21.55 0.50
N GLU A 143 3.46 20.60 -0.27
CA GLU A 143 4.59 20.91 -1.13
C GLU A 143 4.15 22.06 -2.03
N LYS A 144 4.67 23.25 -1.75
CA LYS A 144 4.55 24.40 -2.63
C LYS A 144 4.94 23.94 -4.04
N PRO A 145 4.11 24.16 -5.07
CA PRO A 145 4.57 23.94 -6.43
C PRO A 145 5.82 24.79 -6.64
N SER A 146 6.94 24.11 -6.87
CA SER A 146 8.21 24.73 -7.22
C SER A 146 8.00 25.54 -8.50
N ALA A 147 8.01 26.86 -8.36
CA ALA A 147 8.02 27.79 -9.47
C ALA A 147 9.28 27.57 -10.32
N ALA A 148 9.14 26.93 -11.48
CA ALA A 148 10.01 27.09 -12.65
C ALA A 148 9.40 26.37 -13.88
N GLU A 149 8.54 27.07 -14.61
CA GLU A 149 8.61 27.18 -16.08
C GLU A 149 7.52 28.17 -16.54
N GLU A 150 7.81 29.47 -16.37
CA GLU A 150 7.15 30.47 -17.20
C GLU A 150 7.79 30.42 -18.60
N ALA A 151 6.94 30.08 -19.57
CA ALA A 151 6.92 30.55 -20.95
C ALA A 151 8.15 30.28 -21.83
N GLU A 152 7.97 29.36 -22.80
CA GLU A 152 8.31 29.65 -24.20
C GLU A 152 7.24 29.06 -25.14
N GLU A 153 6.19 29.85 -25.40
CA GLU A 153 5.44 29.76 -26.66
C GLU A 153 6.31 30.35 -27.77
N GLN A 154 7.24 29.56 -28.31
CA GLN A 154 7.84 29.87 -29.61
C GLN A 154 6.86 29.43 -30.70
N LYS A 155 5.91 30.33 -31.02
CA LYS A 155 5.31 30.36 -32.36
C LYS A 155 6.44 30.57 -33.37
N GLY A 156 6.86 29.50 -34.05
CA GLY A 156 7.60 29.64 -35.30
C GLY A 156 6.75 30.45 -36.30
N PRO A 157 7.36 31.27 -37.18
CA PRO A 157 6.61 31.99 -38.18
C PRO A 157 5.92 31.00 -39.13
N ASP A 158 4.59 31.05 -39.12
CA ASP A 158 3.67 30.35 -40.01
C ASP A 158 4.02 30.66 -41.49
N GLN A 159 4.77 29.76 -42.13
CA GLN A 159 5.15 29.83 -43.53
C GLN A 159 4.24 28.97 -44.41
N TYR A 160 2.92 29.12 -44.36
CA TYR A 160 2.05 28.73 -45.48
C TYR A 160 0.90 29.72 -45.67
N ARG A 161 1.24 30.88 -46.25
CA ARG A 161 0.30 31.72 -46.98
C ARG A 161 0.57 31.51 -48.47
N GLU A 162 -0.16 30.60 -49.10
CA GLU A 162 -0.16 30.53 -50.56
C GLU A 162 -0.84 31.79 -51.12
N PRO A 163 -0.21 32.50 -52.07
CA PRO A 163 -0.87 33.58 -52.78
C PRO A 163 -1.92 33.00 -53.71
N ILE A 164 -3.15 33.47 -53.52
CA ILE A 164 -4.28 33.24 -54.41
C ILE A 164 -3.98 34.06 -55.69
N GLU A 165 -3.80 33.38 -56.83
CA GLU A 165 -3.87 34.00 -58.16
C GLU A 165 -5.33 34.30 -58.56
#